data_AF-A0A2P6QEV6-F1
#
_entry.id   AF-A0A2P6QEV6-F1
#
_cell.length_a   1.000
_cell.length_b   1.000
_cell.length_c   1.000
_cell.angle_alpha   90.00
_cell.angle_beta   90.00
_cell.angle_gamma   90.00
#
_symmetry.space_group_name_H-M   'P 1'
#
loop_
_entity.id
_entity.type
_entity.pdbx_description
1 polymer ?
#
loop_
_entity_poly.entity_id
_entity_poly.type
_entity_poly.pdbx_seq_one_letter_code
_entity_poly.pdbx_strand_id
1 'polypeptide(L)'
;MALSLSSTTAFTCSQLYDNKSGPGELSSHKRNPNAVNVKCESTESELSANAKKSKLAIGSPVIVVEAPRMIKTAASVPCLRVNSGLVKPGDVGRIVSRKPKDVWAVRLTIGTYLIDGKYFKPLELDP
;
A
#
# COMPACT_ATOMS: atom_id res chain seq x y z
N MET A 1 47.22 0.12 -1.45
CA MET A 1 46.03 0.59 -0.72
C MET A 1 44.95 -0.46 -0.88
N ALA A 2 44.65 -1.19 0.18
CA ALA A 2 43.64 -2.26 0.26
C ALA A 2 42.41 -1.69 1.01
N LEU A 3 41.15 -2.12 0.87
CA LEU A 3 40.55 -3.41 0.56
C LEU A 3 39.20 -3.19 -0.17
N SER A 4 38.86 -4.12 -1.05
CA SER A 4 37.50 -4.41 -1.52
C SER A 4 36.59 -4.87 -0.37
N LEU A 5 35.26 -4.75 -0.53
CA LEU A 5 34.32 -5.89 -0.46
C LEU A 5 32.87 -5.45 -0.70
N SER A 6 32.24 -6.20 -1.61
CA SER A 6 30.83 -6.21 -1.97
C SER A 6 29.92 -6.48 -0.76
N SER A 7 28.74 -5.87 -0.71
CA SER A 7 27.69 -6.27 0.24
C SER A 7 26.42 -6.64 -0.50
N THR A 8 26.28 -7.95 -0.73
CA THR A 8 25.01 -8.63 -0.98
C THR A 8 24.50 -9.10 0.37
N THR A 9 23.29 -8.72 0.78
CA THR A 9 22.61 -9.37 1.90
C THR A 9 21.20 -9.77 1.48
N ALA A 10 21.07 -11.07 1.24
CA ALA A 10 19.81 -11.78 1.17
C ALA A 10 19.17 -11.91 2.57
N PHE A 11 17.86 -12.07 2.56
CA PHE A 11 16.97 -12.29 3.69
C PHE A 11 17.30 -13.56 4.50
N THR A 12 17.04 -13.52 5.81
CA THR A 12 16.32 -14.51 6.65
C THR A 12 16.32 -13.98 8.09
N CYS A 13 15.18 -13.68 8.71
CA CYS A 13 14.26 -14.58 9.41
C CYS A 13 14.91 -15.37 10.56
N SER A 14 14.58 -15.01 11.82
CA SER A 14 14.13 -15.91 12.90
C SER A 14 14.64 -15.55 14.30
N GLN A 15 13.67 -15.39 15.21
CA GLN A 15 13.63 -15.96 16.57
C GLN A 15 14.55 -15.40 17.69
N LEU A 16 13.85 -14.74 18.62
CA LEU A 16 13.90 -14.89 20.08
C LEU A 16 15.12 -15.56 20.74
N TYR A 17 15.71 -14.81 21.67
CA TYR A 17 16.22 -15.35 22.92
C TYR A 17 16.08 -14.29 24.02
N ASP A 18 15.51 -14.74 25.14
CA ASP A 18 15.14 -13.99 26.33
C ASP A 18 15.98 -14.56 27.48
N ASN A 19 16.67 -13.71 28.27
CA ASN A 19 16.66 -13.73 29.74
C ASN A 19 17.68 -12.76 30.39
N LYS A 20 17.12 -11.77 31.06
CA LYS A 20 17.34 -11.27 32.45
C LYS A 20 18.74 -11.17 33.08
N SER A 21 19.04 -9.98 33.60
CA SER A 21 19.14 -9.69 35.06
C SER A 21 19.29 -8.17 35.34
N GLY A 22 18.49 -7.60 36.25
CA GLY A 22 18.49 -6.18 36.69
C GLY A 22 19.63 -5.82 37.67
N PRO A 23 19.52 -4.79 38.56
CA PRO A 23 18.33 -4.04 39.01
C PRO A 23 18.49 -2.49 39.04
N GLY A 24 17.39 -1.75 39.31
CA GLY A 24 17.43 -0.30 39.54
C GLY A 24 16.05 0.31 39.72
N GLU A 25 15.75 0.65 40.96
CA GLU A 25 14.50 1.13 41.56
C GLU A 25 13.98 2.48 41.01
N LEU A 26 12.64 2.63 40.86
CA LEU A 26 11.81 3.68 41.48
C LEU A 26 10.45 3.85 40.77
N SER A 27 9.41 3.99 41.60
CA SER A 27 8.10 4.63 41.34
C SER A 27 6.93 3.75 40.86
N SER A 28 6.11 3.41 41.85
CA SER A 28 4.77 2.87 41.73
C SER A 28 3.79 3.86 41.10
N HIS A 29 3.40 3.63 39.85
CA HIS A 29 2.12 4.11 39.32
C HIS A 29 1.30 2.93 38.78
N LYS A 30 0.37 2.45 39.60
CA LYS A 30 -0.76 1.61 39.17
C LYS A 30 -1.49 2.31 38.03
N ARG A 31 -1.43 1.76 36.80
CA ARG A 31 -2.41 2.06 35.75
C ARG A 31 -3.04 0.75 35.27
N ASN A 32 -4.34 0.67 35.50
CA ASN A 32 -5.28 -0.39 35.14
C ASN A 32 -5.19 -0.74 33.64
N PRO A 33 -5.32 -2.01 33.20
CA PRO A 33 -5.22 -2.38 31.80
C PRO A 33 -6.58 -2.18 31.14
N ASN A 34 -6.73 -1.07 30.42
CA ASN A 34 -7.72 -0.99 29.34
C ASN A 34 -6.94 -0.73 28.06
N ALA A 35 -6.46 -1.81 27.46
CA ALA A 35 -5.97 -1.77 26.08
C ALA A 35 -7.18 -1.43 25.20
N VAL A 36 -7.33 -0.14 24.89
CA VAL A 36 -8.26 0.32 23.87
C VAL A 36 -7.70 -0.18 22.53
N ASN A 37 -8.20 -1.33 22.07
CA ASN A 37 -7.99 -1.75 20.71
C ASN A 37 -8.70 -0.75 19.79
N VAL A 38 -7.94 0.15 19.18
CA VAL A 38 -8.43 0.95 18.05
C VAL A 38 -8.50 0.02 16.84
N LYS A 39 -9.60 -0.71 16.75
CA LYS A 39 -9.99 -1.45 15.55
C LYS A 39 -10.49 -0.42 14.54
N CYS A 40 -9.64 -0.06 13.59
CA CYS A 40 -10.08 0.67 12.41
C CYS A 40 -10.88 -0.29 11.51
N GLU A 41 -12.17 -0.43 11.80
CA GLU A 41 -13.16 -1.07 10.93
C GLU A 41 -13.57 -0.03 9.89
N SER A 42 -13.02 -0.10 8.68
CA SER A 42 -13.53 0.68 7.55
C SER A 42 -14.74 -0.03 6.96
N THR A 43 -15.90 0.21 7.54
CA THR A 43 -17.18 -0.15 6.93
C THR A 43 -17.54 0.95 5.94
N GLU A 44 -17.12 0.79 4.69
CA GLU A 44 -17.72 1.51 3.55
C GLU A 44 -18.65 0.54 2.80
N SER A 45 -19.82 0.31 3.38
CA SER A 45 -21.02 0.07 2.57
C SER A 45 -21.51 1.42 2.11
N GLU A 46 -21.69 1.62 0.81
CA GLU A 46 -22.98 1.97 0.25
C GLU A 46 -22.95 1.74 -1.28
N LEU A 47 -24.07 1.18 -1.74
CA LEU A 47 -24.34 0.59 -3.03
C LEU A 47 -24.43 1.64 -4.16
N SER A 48 -23.74 1.41 -5.29
CA SER A 48 -24.21 1.89 -6.60
C SER A 48 -23.67 1.05 -7.76
N ALA A 49 -24.60 0.35 -8.39
CA ALA A 49 -24.67 -0.18 -9.74
C ALA A 49 -23.42 -0.80 -10.41
N ASN A 50 -23.55 -2.11 -10.62
CA ASN A 50 -23.34 -2.82 -11.89
C ASN A 50 -21.91 -3.34 -12.23
N ALA A 51 -21.92 -4.57 -12.75
CA ALA A 51 -20.84 -5.47 -13.17
C ALA A 51 -19.89 -5.91 -12.05
N LYS A 52 -20.11 -7.14 -11.53
CA LYS A 52 -19.13 -8.00 -10.83
C LYS A 52 -17.87 -7.26 -10.37
N LYS A 53 -18.00 -6.31 -9.44
CA LYS A 53 -16.85 -5.62 -8.88
C LYS A 53 -16.21 -6.64 -7.96
N SER A 54 -15.34 -7.50 -8.51
CA SER A 54 -14.48 -8.33 -7.69
C SER A 54 -13.84 -7.40 -6.67
N LYS A 55 -13.99 -7.75 -5.40
CA LYS A 55 -13.72 -6.85 -4.28
C LYS A 55 -12.23 -6.48 -4.34
N LEU A 56 -11.92 -5.34 -4.95
CA LEU A 56 -10.55 -4.90 -5.15
C LEU A 56 -9.90 -4.75 -3.78
N ALA A 57 -8.82 -5.50 -3.59
CA ALA A 57 -8.04 -5.54 -2.36
C ALA A 57 -6.62 -5.05 -2.63
N ILE A 58 -5.90 -4.75 -1.55
CA ILE A 58 -4.46 -4.49 -1.64
C ILE A 58 -3.78 -5.74 -2.21
N GLY A 59 -2.88 -5.54 -3.18
CA GLY A 59 -2.20 -6.60 -3.90
C GLY A 59 -2.94 -7.14 -5.12
N SER A 60 -4.23 -6.84 -5.31
CA SER A 60 -4.98 -7.29 -6.49
C SER A 60 -4.35 -6.74 -7.79
N PRO A 61 -4.23 -7.57 -8.84
CA PRO A 61 -3.79 -7.12 -10.15
C PRO A 61 -4.90 -6.31 -10.81
N VAL A 62 -4.51 -5.20 -11.44
CA VAL A 62 -5.43 -4.27 -12.10
C VAL A 62 -4.88 -3.86 -13.46
N ILE A 63 -5.78 -3.52 -14.37
CA ILE A 63 -5.45 -2.96 -15.68
C ILE A 63 -6.13 -1.60 -15.84
N VAL A 64 -5.37 -0.62 -16.33
CA VAL A 64 -5.87 0.71 -16.64
C VAL A 64 -6.74 0.62 -17.90
N VAL A 65 -7.98 1.08 -17.79
CA VAL A 65 -8.97 1.08 -18.89
C VAL A 65 -8.92 2.38 -19.67
N GLU A 66 -8.71 3.51 -18.97
CA GLU A 66 -8.67 4.83 -19.56
C GLU A 66 -7.55 5.65 -18.90
N ALA A 67 -6.80 6.41 -19.70
CA ALA A 67 -5.77 7.31 -19.18
C ALA A 67 -6.39 8.50 -18.46
N PRO A 68 -6.11 8.71 -17.15
CA PRO A 68 -6.55 9.91 -16.45
C PRO A 68 -5.95 11.17 -17.10
N ARG A 69 -6.68 12.28 -17.16
CA ARG A 69 -6.12 13.56 -17.67
C ARG A 69 -5.03 14.12 -16.77
N MET A 70 -5.21 13.98 -15.45
CA MET A 70 -4.26 14.42 -14.44
C MET A 70 -3.99 13.29 -13.46
N ILE A 71 -2.77 13.21 -12.95
CA ILE A 71 -2.35 12.14 -12.04
C ILE A 71 -1.47 12.69 -10.93
N LYS A 72 -1.60 12.12 -9.72
CA LYS A 72 -0.70 12.44 -8.60
C LYS A 72 0.36 11.37 -8.47
N THR A 73 1.62 11.80 -8.34
CA THR A 73 2.74 10.89 -8.05
C THR A 73 2.79 10.60 -6.56
N ALA A 74 3.06 9.36 -6.16
CA ALA A 74 3.25 8.97 -4.76
C ALA A 74 4.68 9.22 -4.26
N ALA A 75 5.30 10.34 -4.66
CA ALA A 75 6.61 10.76 -4.17
C ALA A 75 6.49 11.41 -2.78
N SER A 76 7.62 11.66 -2.10
CA SER A 76 7.65 12.32 -0.78
C SER A 76 6.88 13.66 -0.77
N VAL A 77 6.92 14.39 -1.89
CA VAL A 77 6.05 15.53 -2.14
C VAL A 77 5.08 15.18 -3.29
N PRO A 78 3.82 14.86 -2.99
CA PRO A 78 2.81 14.57 -4.00
C PRO A 78 2.53 15.81 -4.85
N CYS A 79 2.73 15.69 -6.16
CA CYS A 79 2.41 16.73 -7.12
C CYS A 79 1.40 16.20 -8.14
N LEU A 80 0.39 17.02 -8.42
CA LEU A 80 -0.58 16.77 -9.48
C LEU A 80 0.02 17.22 -10.81
N ARG A 81 0.07 16.34 -11.79
CA ARG A 81 0.67 16.61 -13.11
C ARG A 81 -0.27 16.15 -14.22
N VAL A 82 -0.15 16.77 -15.39
CA VAL A 82 -0.85 16.31 -16.60
C VAL A 82 -0.27 14.95 -16.98
N ASN A 83 -1.14 13.99 -17.28
CA ASN A 83 -0.74 12.68 -17.75
C ASN A 83 -0.24 12.77 -19.19
N SER A 84 1.02 13.14 -19.36
CA SER A 84 1.69 13.26 -20.67
C SER A 84 2.16 11.89 -21.17
N GLY A 85 1.27 10.91 -21.16
CA GLY A 85 1.55 9.52 -21.54
C GLY A 85 2.31 8.72 -20.47
N LEU A 86 2.28 9.14 -19.21
CA LEU A 86 2.83 8.38 -18.09
C LEU A 86 2.03 7.10 -17.86
N VAL A 87 0.71 7.25 -17.74
CA VAL A 87 -0.21 6.13 -17.58
C VAL A 87 -1.06 6.02 -18.83
N LYS A 88 -1.03 4.85 -19.45
CA LYS A 88 -1.74 4.54 -20.70
C LYS A 88 -2.83 3.50 -20.45
N PRO A 89 -3.89 3.51 -21.26
CA PRO A 89 -4.81 2.38 -21.31
C PRO A 89 -4.03 1.09 -21.63
N GLY A 90 -4.35 0.01 -20.92
CA GLY A 90 -3.66 -1.27 -21.03
C GLY A 90 -2.50 -1.45 -20.05
N ASP A 91 -2.06 -0.39 -19.36
CA ASP A 91 -1.03 -0.54 -18.34
C ASP A 91 -1.53 -1.44 -17.20
N VAL A 92 -0.72 -2.42 -16.84
CA VAL A 92 -1.00 -3.36 -15.76
C VAL A 92 -0.24 -2.96 -14.51
N GLY A 93 -0.89 -3.08 -13.36
CA GLY A 93 -0.30 -2.78 -12.07
C GLY A 93 -0.89 -3.59 -10.94
N ARG A 94 -0.49 -3.23 -9.72
CA ARG A 94 -1.05 -3.78 -8.48
C ARG A 94 -1.47 -2.67 -7.54
N ILE A 95 -2.54 -2.92 -6.80
CA ILE A 95 -3.00 -2.02 -5.75
C ILE A 95 -2.02 -2.05 -4.57
N VAL A 96 -1.52 -0.88 -4.17
CA VAL A 96 -0.62 -0.68 -3.03
C VAL A 96 -1.40 -0.27 -1.78
N SER A 97 -2.36 0.64 -1.91
CA SER A 97 -3.18 1.10 -0.79
C SER A 97 -4.50 1.72 -1.25
N ARG A 98 -5.52 1.62 -0.40
CA ARG A 98 -6.78 2.38 -0.54
C ARG A 98 -6.59 3.79 -0.01
N LYS A 99 -7.17 4.77 -0.70
CA LYS A 99 -7.33 6.15 -0.24
C LYS A 99 -8.81 6.50 -0.19
N PRO A 100 -9.20 7.53 0.58
CA PRO A 100 -10.58 8.01 0.58
C PRO A 100 -11.03 8.44 -0.83
N LYS A 101 -12.35 8.49 -1.03
CA LYS A 101 -13.00 8.92 -2.28
C LYS A 101 -12.68 8.04 -3.50
N ASP A 102 -12.60 6.73 -3.30
CA ASP A 102 -12.32 5.76 -4.36
C ASP A 102 -11.02 6.06 -5.13
N VAL A 103 -10.04 6.63 -4.44
CA VAL A 103 -8.70 6.86 -4.96
C VAL A 103 -7.79 5.73 -4.50
N TRP A 104 -6.94 5.25 -5.38
CA TRP A 104 -6.12 4.07 -5.13
C TRP A 104 -4.67 4.37 -5.47
N ALA A 105 -3.75 3.96 -4.60
CA ALA A 105 -2.34 3.93 -4.96
C ALA A 105 -2.09 2.68 -5.79
N VAL A 106 -1.74 2.83 -7.05
CA VAL A 106 -1.45 1.73 -7.98
C VAL A 106 0.03 1.78 -8.34
N ARG A 107 0.72 0.64 -8.17
CA ARG A 107 2.09 0.45 -8.64
C ARG A 107 2.05 -0.04 -10.09
N LEU A 108 2.50 0.81 -10.99
CA LEU A 108 2.78 0.52 -12.39
C LEU A 108 4.29 0.33 -12.58
N THR A 109 4.69 -0.15 -13.75
CA THR A 109 6.11 -0.29 -14.13
C THR A 109 6.88 1.01 -13.98
N ILE A 110 6.26 2.13 -14.37
CA ILE A 110 6.88 3.46 -14.32
C ILE A 110 6.93 4.09 -12.92
N GLY A 111 6.12 3.60 -11.97
CA GLY A 111 6.06 4.17 -10.63
C GLY A 111 4.73 3.95 -9.92
N THR A 112 4.57 4.57 -8.75
CA THR A 112 3.33 4.51 -7.97
C THR A 112 2.54 5.80 -8.13
N TYR A 113 1.27 5.67 -8.49
CA TYR A 113 0.38 6.80 -8.77
C TYR A 113 -0.93 6.67 -8.02
N LEU A 114 -1.56 7.81 -7.73
CA LEU A 114 -2.93 7.83 -7.23
C LEU A 114 -3.89 7.91 -8.41
N ILE A 115 -4.74 6.89 -8.56
CA ILE A 115 -5.68 6.70 -9.66
C ILE A 115 -7.07 6.45 -9.08
N ASP A 116 -8.08 7.12 -9.63
CA ASP A 116 -9.48 6.89 -9.26
C ASP A 116 -9.95 5.50 -9.73
N GLY A 117 -10.85 4.86 -8.99
CA GLY A 117 -11.40 3.53 -9.29
C GLY A 117 -12.09 3.42 -10.65
N LYS A 118 -12.48 4.54 -11.27
CA LYS A 118 -13.08 4.58 -12.62
C LYS A 118 -12.10 4.33 -13.76
N TYR A 119 -10.80 4.54 -13.55
CA TYR A 119 -9.80 4.44 -14.62
C TYR A 119 -9.17 3.06 -14.74
N PHE A 120 -9.48 2.13 -13.83
CA PHE A 120 -8.92 0.78 -13.86
C PHE A 120 -9.96 -0.26 -13.50
N LYS A 121 -9.69 -1.50 -13.85
CA LYS A 121 -10.51 -2.66 -13.49
C LYS A 121 -9.63 -3.81 -12.97
N PRO A 122 -10.20 -4.74 -12.20
CA PRO A 122 -9.51 -5.98 -11.84
C PRO A 122 -9.01 -6.69 -13.10
N LEU A 123 -7.78 -7.20 -13.06
CA LEU A 123 -7.26 -8.07 -14.12
C LEU A 123 -7.77 -9.49 -13.85
N GLU A 124 -8.63 -9.98 -14.74
CA GLU A 124 -9.07 -11.38 -14.75
C GLU A 124 -8.00 -12.20 -15.47
N LEU A 125 -7.35 -13.10 -14.75
CA LEU A 125 -6.46 -14.11 -15.32
C LEU A 125 -7.27 -15.40 -15.41
N ASP A 126 -7.45 -15.92 -16.63
CA ASP A 126 -7.99 -17.26 -16.82
C ASP A 126 -6.90 -18.26 -16.36
N PRO A 127 -7.20 -19.18 -15.43
CA PRO A 127 -6.22 -20.12 -14.87
C PRO A 127 -5.66 -21.14 -15.88
#